data_AF-A0A453GUC1-F1
#
_entry.id   AF-A0A453GUC1-F1
#
_cell.length_a   1.000
_cell.length_b   1.000
_cell.length_c   1.000
_cell.angle_alpha   90.00
_cell.angle_beta   90.00
_cell.angle_gamma   90.00
#
_symmetry.space_group_name_H-M   'P 1'
#
loop_
_entity.id
_entity.type
_entity.pdbx_description
1 polymer ?
#
loop_
_entity_poly.entity_id
_entity_poly.type
_entity_poly.pdbx_seq_one_letter_code
_entity_poly.pdbx_strand_id
1 'polypeptide(L)'
;MQSHPSSTRDQDQASIQELTEQMQMDHLVTASVRCFQGLDCEIDFVAKLLSWSPALEEVEIEWKGEMDRSMVLTKLLALPRVSPRSKIIVT
;
A
#
# COMPACT_ATOMS: atom_id res chain seq x y z
N MET A 1 -44.11 38.44 -15.58
CA MET A 1 -43.68 37.21 -14.88
C MET A 1 -42.69 36.50 -15.79
N GLN A 2 -41.39 36.62 -15.53
CA GLN A 2 -40.34 35.94 -16.30
C GLN A 2 -39.82 34.78 -15.44
N SER A 3 -39.97 33.56 -15.95
CA SER A 3 -39.49 32.35 -15.30
C SER A 3 -38.03 32.14 -15.69
N HIS A 4 -37.12 32.31 -14.74
CA HIS A 4 -35.72 31.94 -14.93
C HIS A 4 -35.60 30.41 -14.87
N PRO A 5 -34.90 29.76 -15.82
CA PRO A 5 -34.56 28.36 -15.65
C PRO A 5 -33.50 28.29 -14.55
N SER A 6 -33.85 27.67 -13.42
CA SER A 6 -32.91 27.29 -12.38
C SER A 6 -31.86 26.38 -13.00
N SER A 7 -30.67 26.92 -13.25
CA SER A 7 -29.50 26.15 -13.65
C SER A 7 -29.24 25.10 -12.57
N THR A 8 -29.56 23.85 -12.89
CA THR A 8 -29.24 22.67 -12.09
C THR A 8 -27.74 22.41 -12.18
N ARG A 9 -26.94 23.26 -11.55
CA ARG A 9 -25.48 23.11 -11.46
C ARG A 9 -25.11 22.35 -10.19
N ASP A 10 -25.68 21.16 -10.03
CA ASP A 10 -25.41 20.23 -8.93
C ASP A 10 -25.09 18.82 -9.48
N GLN A 11 -24.28 18.72 -10.53
CA GLN A 11 -23.85 17.43 -11.09
C GLN A 11 -22.34 17.18 -11.01
N ASP A 12 -21.62 17.93 -10.20
CA ASP A 12 -20.25 17.57 -9.80
C ASP A 12 -20.25 16.73 -8.51
N GLN A 13 -21.38 16.10 -8.18
CA GLN A 13 -21.41 15.02 -7.20
C GLN A 13 -20.87 13.75 -7.87
N ALA A 14 -19.56 13.74 -8.15
CA ALA A 14 -18.83 12.49 -8.09
C ALA A 14 -18.99 12.03 -6.64
N SER A 15 -19.99 11.18 -6.40
CA SER A 15 -20.12 10.48 -5.14
C SER A 15 -18.80 9.78 -4.96
N ILE A 16 -17.95 10.29 -4.06
CA ILE A 16 -16.86 9.52 -3.48
C ILE A 16 -17.61 8.36 -2.86
N GLN A 17 -17.67 7.24 -3.60
CA GLN A 17 -18.28 6.04 -3.12
C GLN A 17 -17.67 5.81 -1.75
N GLU A 18 -18.56 5.65 -0.79
CA GLU A 18 -18.29 5.29 0.58
C GLU A 18 -16.96 4.54 0.67
N LEU A 19 -15.91 5.24 1.14
CA LEU A 19 -14.51 4.79 1.18
C LEU A 19 -14.32 3.70 2.27
N THR A 20 -15.27 2.79 2.36
CA THR A 20 -15.15 1.42 2.87
C THR A 20 -14.57 0.48 1.80
N GLU A 21 -14.02 1.04 0.72
CA GLU A 21 -13.15 0.34 -0.21
C GLU A 21 -11.86 -0.07 0.53
N GLN A 22 -11.64 -1.37 0.66
CA GLN A 22 -10.34 -1.89 1.05
C GLN A 22 -9.29 -1.20 0.17
N MET A 23 -8.35 -0.47 0.78
CA MET A 23 -7.31 0.25 0.05
C MET A 23 -6.60 -0.74 -0.88
N GLN A 24 -6.85 -0.65 -2.19
CA GLN A 24 -6.28 -1.53 -3.21
C GLN A 24 -5.32 -0.72 -4.08
N MET A 25 -4.11 -1.25 -4.24
CA MET A 25 -3.01 -0.66 -4.97
C MET A 25 -2.73 -1.52 -6.22
N ASP A 26 -3.75 -1.62 -7.10
CA ASP A 26 -3.78 -2.57 -8.21
C ASP A 26 -2.71 -2.37 -9.28
N HIS A 27 -2.06 -1.21 -9.27
CA HIS A 27 -1.04 -0.84 -10.25
C HIS A 27 0.36 -0.66 -9.64
N LEU A 28 0.51 -0.88 -8.33
CA LEU A 28 1.82 -0.78 -7.69
C LEU A 28 2.65 -2.02 -8.04
N VAL A 29 3.69 -1.83 -8.86
CA VAL A 29 4.59 -2.91 -9.31
C VAL A 29 5.84 -3.02 -8.46
N THR A 30 6.39 -1.89 -8.02
CA THR A 30 7.61 -1.84 -7.20
C THR A 30 7.47 -0.85 -6.05
N ALA A 31 8.15 -1.14 -4.94
CA ALA A 31 8.25 -0.23 -3.80
C ALA A 31 9.65 -0.28 -3.19
N SER A 32 10.10 0.85 -2.65
CA SER A 32 11.40 0.97 -1.97
C SER A 32 11.17 1.58 -0.58
N VAL A 33 11.60 0.87 0.46
CA VAL A 33 11.52 1.28 1.86
C VAL A 33 12.93 1.56 2.36
N ARG A 34 13.20 2.82 2.64
CA ARG A 34 14.54 3.28 3.05
C ARG A 34 14.64 3.42 4.56
N CYS A 35 15.87 3.40 5.05
CA CYS A 35 16.18 3.55 6.48
C CYS A 35 15.44 2.55 7.38
N PHE A 36 15.22 1.32 6.92
CA PHE A 36 14.43 0.32 7.63
C PHE A 36 15.17 -0.18 8.87
N GLN A 37 14.58 0.01 10.04
CA GLN A 37 15.19 -0.32 11.33
C GLN A 37 14.77 -1.70 11.87
N GLY A 38 13.75 -2.31 11.27
CA GLY A 38 13.18 -3.58 11.72
C GLY A 38 12.13 -3.42 12.82
N LEU A 39 11.59 -2.22 13.03
CA LEU A 39 10.53 -1.98 14.00
C LEU A 39 9.24 -2.67 13.57
N ASP A 40 8.43 -3.11 14.54
CA ASP A 40 7.17 -3.80 14.23
C ASP A 40 6.23 -2.93 13.38
N CYS A 41 6.24 -1.60 13.54
CA CYS A 41 5.44 -0.70 12.70
C CYS A 41 5.90 -0.66 11.23
N GLU A 42 7.20 -0.81 10.97
CA GLU A 42 7.74 -0.86 9.61
C GLU A 42 7.41 -2.23 8.97
N ILE A 43 7.46 -3.30 9.76
CA ILE A 43 7.02 -4.63 9.33
C ILE A 43 5.52 -4.62 8.99
N ASP A 44 4.68 -3.99 9.82
CA ASP A 44 3.25 -3.83 9.56
C ASP A 44 2.97 -3.00 8.30
N PHE A 45 3.80 -1.99 8.03
CA PHE A 45 3.70 -1.22 6.80
C PHE A 45 3.97 -2.11 5.57
N VAL A 46 5.02 -2.93 5.60
CA VAL A 46 5.31 -3.89 4.51
C VAL A 46 4.19 -4.93 4.40
N ALA A 47 3.62 -5.40 5.51
CA ALA A 47 2.48 -6.32 5.50
C ALA A 47 1.27 -5.72 4.79
N LYS A 48 0.94 -4.45 5.10
CA LYS A 48 -0.14 -3.73 4.42
C LYS A 48 0.12 -3.59 2.92
N LEU A 49 1.34 -3.23 2.54
CA LEU A 49 1.74 -3.13 1.14
C LEU A 49 1.52 -4.45 0.38
N LEU A 50 1.98 -5.58 0.95
CA LEU A 50 1.81 -6.91 0.37
C LEU A 50 0.33 -7.36 0.31
N SER A 51 -0.49 -6.86 1.24
CA SER A 51 -1.92 -7.18 1.31
C SER A 51 -2.77 -6.35 0.34
N TRP A 52 -2.30 -5.16 -0.04
CA TRP A 52 -3.08 -4.22 -0.86
C TRP A 52 -2.68 -4.24 -2.33
N SER A 53 -1.50 -4.76 -2.67
CA SER A 53 -0.91 -4.61 -4.01
C SER A 53 -0.85 -5.94 -4.79
N PRO A 54 -1.91 -6.32 -5.53
CA PRO A 54 -1.93 -7.56 -6.31
C PRO A 54 -0.96 -7.57 -7.51
N ALA A 55 -0.56 -6.39 -8.02
CA ALA A 55 0.43 -6.28 -9.10
C ALA A 55 1.88 -6.17 -8.61
N LEU A 56 2.12 -6.19 -7.30
CA LEU A 56 3.44 -5.95 -6.73
C LEU A 56 4.39 -7.10 -7.06
N GLU A 57 5.52 -6.77 -7.65
CA GLU A 57 6.58 -7.70 -8.03
C GLU A 57 7.76 -7.59 -7.09
N GLU A 58 8.09 -6.38 -6.61
CA GLU A 58 9.31 -6.16 -5.85
C GLU A 58 9.14 -5.13 -4.72
N VAL A 59 9.65 -5.49 -3.54
CA VAL A 59 9.82 -4.60 -2.39
C VAL A 59 11.29 -4.58 -2.02
N GLU A 60 11.95 -3.47 -2.32
CA GLU A 60 13.31 -3.19 -1.89
C GLU A 60 13.31 -2.60 -0.48
N ILE A 61 14.13 -3.15 0.41
CA ILE A 61 14.29 -2.67 1.77
C ILE A 61 15.77 -2.33 1.98
N GLU A 62 16.07 -1.06 2.26
CA GLU A 62 17.41 -0.63 2.69
C GLU A 62 17.53 -0.83 4.20
N TRP A 63 18.38 -1.78 4.61
CA TRP A 63 18.54 -2.11 6.02
C TRP A 63 19.44 -1.10 6.75
N LYS A 64 18.93 -0.51 7.83
CA LYS A 64 19.67 0.36 8.76
C LYS A 64 19.45 0.02 10.22
N GLY A 65 18.77 -1.09 10.52
CA GLY A 65 18.46 -1.52 11.88
C GLY A 65 19.66 -2.12 12.62
N GLU A 66 19.68 -1.91 13.94
CA GLU A 66 20.58 -2.61 14.86
C GLU A 66 20.01 -3.98 15.30
N MET A 67 18.73 -4.24 15.03
CA MET A 67 18.08 -5.50 15.39
C MET A 67 18.63 -6.67 14.56
N ASP A 68 18.45 -7.90 15.06
CA ASP A 68 18.84 -9.10 14.33
C ASP A 68 18.10 -9.18 12.97
N ARG A 69 18.86 -9.01 11.88
CA ARG A 69 18.33 -9.03 10.51
C ARG A 69 17.67 -10.36 10.16
N SER A 70 18.15 -11.49 10.69
CA SER A 70 17.59 -12.81 10.41
C SER A 70 16.20 -12.99 11.03
N MET A 71 16.01 -12.46 12.24
CA MET A 71 14.71 -12.45 12.91
C MET A 71 13.68 -11.62 12.11
N VAL A 72 14.08 -10.44 11.64
CA VAL A 72 13.20 -9.57 10.85
C VAL A 72 12.89 -10.15 9.48
N LEU A 73 13.89 -10.71 8.80
CA LEU A 73 13.68 -11.42 7.54
C LEU A 73 12.69 -12.58 7.71
N THR A 74 12.78 -13.34 8.81
CA THR A 74 11.83 -14.42 9.09
C THR A 74 10.40 -13.88 9.23
N LYS A 75 10.21 -12.78 9.96
CA LYS A 75 8.91 -12.10 10.07
C LYS A 75 8.39 -11.65 8.69
N LEU A 76 9.22 -10.97 7.90
CA LEU A 76 8.86 -10.45 6.57
C LEU A 76 8.51 -11.57 5.57
N LEU A 77 9.25 -12.69 5.61
CA LEU A 77 9.00 -13.83 4.72
C LEU A 77 7.69 -14.56 5.06
N ALA A 78 7.26 -14.53 6.32
CA ALA A 78 6.02 -15.13 6.78
C ALA A 78 4.77 -14.28 6.47
N LEU A 79 4.93 -13.04 5.99
CA LEU A 79 3.80 -12.15 5.70
C LEU A 79 2.96 -12.68 4.53
N PRO A 80 1.62 -12.63 4.64
CA PRO A 80 0.73 -12.99 3.54
C PRO A 80 0.91 -12.03 2.37
N ARG A 81 0.81 -12.54 1.14
CA ARG A 81 0.97 -11.76 -0.08
C ARG A 81 -0.21 -12.01 -0.98
N VAL A 82 -0.80 -10.94 -1.50
CA VAL A 82 -1.85 -11.05 -2.53
C VAL A 82 -1.22 -11.36 -3.89
N SER A 83 -0.05 -10.81 -4.17
CA SER A 83 0.72 -11.14 -5.37
C SER A 83 1.66 -12.34 -5.12
N PRO A 84 1.56 -13.42 -5.91
CA PRO A 84 2.52 -14.53 -5.86
C PRO A 84 3.89 -14.13 -6.44
N ARG A 85 3.96 -13.00 -7.15
CA ARG A 85 5.18 -12.50 -7.80
C ARG A 85 6.00 -11.60 -6.88
N SER A 86 5.42 -11.12 -5.78
CA SER A 86 6.07 -10.24 -4.82
C SER A 86 7.31 -10.88 -4.18
N LYS A 87 8.46 -10.26 -4.43
CA LYS A 87 9.75 -10.56 -3.81
C LYS A 87 10.15 -9.45 -2.87
N ILE A 88 10.73 -9.82 -1.74
CA ILE A 88 11.32 -8.88 -0.79
C ILE A 88 12.84 -8.97 -0.96
N ILE A 89 13.47 -7.86 -1.33
CA ILE A 89 14.92 -7.76 -1.49
C ILE A 89 15.42 -6.83 -0.39
N VAL A 90 16.22 -7.37 0.53
CA VAL A 90 16.83 -6.56 1.58
C VAL A 90 18.28 -6.29 1.18
N THR A 91 18.63 -5.02 1.07
CA THR A 91 20.00 -4.55 0.80
C THR A 91 20.66 -4.17 2.12
#